data_AF-A0A966W2M1-F1
#
_entry.id   AF-A0A966W2M1-F1
#
_cell.length_a   1.000
_cell.length_b   1.000
_cell.length_c   1.000
_cell.angle_alpha   90.00
_cell.angle_beta   90.00
_cell.angle_gamma   90.00
#
_symmetry.space_group_name_H-M   'P 1'
#
loop_
_entity.id
_entity.type
_entity.pdbx_description
1 polymer ?
#
loop_
_entity_poly.entity_id
_entity_poly.type
_entity_poly.pdbx_seq_one_letter_code
_entity_poly.pdbx_strand_id
1 'polypeptide(L)'
;ALLAVLPLTACKRKAAESSAPEAPAMPPNPEADLKALNEAVRAYTMGQLKDPAALDDLVKSGFIKRLPTPPPGKKYVLDAKKSAVQLVDQ
;
A
#
# COMPACT_ATOMS: atom_id res chain seq x y z
N ALA A 1 -27.07 -26.88 48.85
CA ALA A 1 -27.18 -26.56 47.42
C ALA A 1 -25.77 -26.46 46.85
N LEU A 2 -25.47 -27.35 45.92
CA LEU A 2 -24.21 -27.48 45.20
C LEU A 2 -24.33 -26.61 43.94
N LEU A 3 -23.43 -25.64 43.72
CA LEU A 3 -23.29 -24.99 42.41
C LEU A 3 -21.82 -24.64 42.17
N ALA A 4 -21.24 -25.40 41.25
CA ALA A 4 -19.90 -25.28 40.73
C ALA A 4 -19.74 -24.00 39.89
N VAL A 5 -18.58 -23.33 40.01
CA VAL A 5 -18.18 -22.22 39.14
C VAL A 5 -17.09 -22.74 38.20
N LEU A 6 -17.37 -22.57 36.91
CA LEU A 6 -16.65 -23.08 35.75
C LEU A 6 -15.24 -22.47 35.59
N PRO A 7 -14.25 -23.23 35.08
CA PRO A 7 -12.91 -22.74 34.79
C PRO A 7 -12.93 -21.76 33.61
N LEU A 8 -12.29 -20.60 33.79
CA LEU A 8 -11.95 -19.66 32.73
C LEU A 8 -11.01 -20.35 31.73
N THR A 9 -11.59 -20.87 30.66
CA THR A 9 -10.88 -21.26 29.45
C THR A 9 -10.14 -20.04 28.90
N ALA A 10 -8.82 -20.02 29.08
CA ALA A 10 -7.94 -19.05 28.49
C ALA A 10 -8.06 -19.10 26.96
N CYS A 11 -8.66 -18.06 26.39
CA CYS A 11 -8.81 -17.88 24.97
C CYS A 11 -7.44 -17.88 24.28
N LYS A 12 -7.18 -18.95 23.54
CA LYS A 12 -6.28 -19.02 22.38
C LYS A 12 -6.57 -17.81 21.47
N ARG A 13 -5.83 -16.72 21.64
CA ARG A 13 -5.87 -15.58 20.72
C ARG A 13 -4.99 -15.97 19.51
N LYS A 14 -5.59 -16.73 18.60
CA LYS A 14 -5.08 -16.91 17.24
C LYS A 14 -5.02 -15.51 16.63
N ALA A 15 -3.82 -15.05 16.30
CA ALA A 15 -3.61 -13.81 15.58
C ALA A 15 -4.56 -13.81 14.38
N ALA A 16 -5.42 -12.80 14.35
CA ALA A 16 -6.27 -12.52 13.22
C ALA A 16 -5.36 -12.34 12.01
N GLU A 17 -5.33 -13.36 11.17
CA GLU A 17 -5.17 -13.17 9.73
C GLU A 17 -6.16 -12.08 9.38
N SER A 18 -5.62 -10.92 9.02
CA SER A 18 -6.37 -9.80 8.50
C SER A 18 -6.93 -10.23 7.15
N SER A 19 -8.01 -11.00 7.16
CA SER A 19 -8.95 -11.10 6.05
C SER A 19 -9.63 -9.74 5.91
N ALA A 20 -8.86 -8.74 5.48
CA ALA A 20 -9.45 -7.63 4.75
C ALA A 20 -10.13 -8.26 3.53
N PRO A 21 -11.37 -7.90 3.21
CA PRO A 21 -11.99 -8.35 1.97
C PRO A 21 -11.04 -7.96 0.85
N GLU A 22 -10.54 -8.98 0.18
CA GLU A 22 -9.69 -8.87 -1.00
C GLU A 22 -10.50 -8.07 -2.01
N ALA A 23 -10.28 -6.75 -2.02
CA ALA A 23 -10.79 -5.90 -3.08
C ALA A 23 -10.36 -6.58 -4.37
N PRO A 24 -11.30 -6.85 -5.31
CA PRO A 24 -11.02 -7.65 -6.50
C PRO A 24 -9.70 -7.17 -7.06
N ALA A 25 -8.74 -8.08 -7.19
CA ALA A 25 -7.43 -7.81 -7.76
C ALA A 25 -7.69 -7.17 -9.12
N MET A 26 -7.71 -5.84 -9.14
CA MET A 26 -7.96 -5.05 -10.32
C MET A 26 -6.92 -5.54 -11.31
N PRO A 27 -7.31 -5.90 -12.56
CA PRO A 27 -6.33 -6.38 -13.53
C PRO A 27 -5.17 -5.38 -13.53
N PRO A 28 -3.91 -5.86 -13.41
CA PRO A 28 -2.76 -4.96 -13.27
C PRO A 28 -2.75 -4.06 -14.49
N ASN A 29 -3.17 -2.80 -14.29
CA ASN A 29 -3.23 -1.80 -15.33
C ASN A 29 -2.10 -0.83 -15.06
N PRO A 30 -0.88 -1.15 -15.54
CA PRO A 30 0.29 -0.36 -15.24
C PRO A 30 0.15 1.09 -15.68
N GLU A 31 -0.61 1.37 -16.74
CA GLU A 31 -0.81 2.74 -17.21
C GLU A 31 -1.68 3.55 -16.24
N ALA A 32 -2.78 2.97 -15.75
CA ALA A 32 -3.63 3.61 -14.75
C ALA A 32 -2.87 3.82 -13.43
N ASP A 33 -2.09 2.81 -13.02
CA ASP A 33 -1.25 2.87 -11.82
C ASP A 33 -0.15 3.92 -11.95
N LEU A 34 0.54 3.99 -13.10
CA LEU A 34 1.54 5.03 -13.37
C LEU A 34 0.92 6.43 -13.34
N LYS A 35 -0.27 6.60 -13.92
CA LYS A 35 -0.98 7.88 -13.87
C LYS A 35 -1.30 8.27 -12.43
N ALA A 36 -1.86 7.36 -11.65
CA ALA A 36 -2.20 7.61 -10.24
C ALA A 36 -0.95 7.92 -9.40
N LEU A 37 0.14 7.20 -9.62
CA LEU A 37 1.41 7.42 -8.94
C LEU A 37 2.02 8.78 -9.31
N ASN A 38 2.01 9.17 -10.58
CA ASN A 38 2.48 10.49 -11.01
C ASN A 38 1.61 11.62 -10.46
N GLU A 39 0.29 11.45 -10.40
CA GLU A 39 -0.61 12.41 -9.75
C GLU A 39 -0.31 12.53 -8.25
N ALA A 40 -0.04 11.42 -7.57
CA ALA A 40 0.36 11.42 -6.17
C ALA A 40 1.70 12.12 -5.95
N VAL A 41 2.70 11.90 -6.82
CA VAL A 41 3.99 12.61 -6.77
C VAL A 41 3.76 14.11 -6.91
N ARG A 42 2.96 14.54 -7.88
CA ARG A 42 2.67 15.95 -8.10
C ARG A 42 1.95 16.57 -6.90
N ALA A 43 0.96 15.88 -6.33
CA ALA A 43 0.25 16.32 -5.14
C ALA A 43 1.19 16.41 -3.91
N TYR A 44 2.10 15.45 -3.75
CA TYR A 44 3.14 15.48 -2.72
C TYR A 44 4.06 16.68 -2.88
N THR A 45 4.60 16.91 -4.08
CA THR A 45 5.49 18.05 -4.34
C THR A 45 4.77 19.38 -4.10
N MET A 46 3.49 19.49 -4.46
CA MET A 46 2.70 20.70 -4.20
C MET A 46 2.38 20.92 -2.72
N GLY A 47 2.10 19.86 -1.97
CA GLY A 47 1.76 19.94 -0.54
C GLY A 47 2.98 20.11 0.37
N GLN A 48 4.05 19.38 0.09
CA GLN A 48 5.27 19.35 0.91
C GLN A 48 6.34 20.32 0.41
N LEU A 49 6.13 20.97 -0.75
CA LEU A 49 7.13 21.81 -1.44
C LEU A 49 8.48 21.10 -1.63
N LYS A 50 8.43 19.76 -1.73
CA LYS A 50 9.59 18.88 -1.76
C LYS A 50 9.26 17.67 -2.62
N ASP A 51 10.20 17.26 -3.45
CA ASP A 51 10.05 16.02 -4.22
C ASP A 51 10.17 14.78 -3.32
N PRO A 52 9.35 13.74 -3.57
CA PRO A 52 9.49 12.48 -2.85
C PRO A 52 10.82 11.82 -3.21
N ALA A 53 11.48 11.16 -2.25
CA ALA A 53 12.72 10.44 -2.50
C ALA A 53 12.44 9.00 -2.97
N ALA A 54 11.34 8.43 -2.49
CA ALA A 54 10.87 7.11 -2.89
C ALA A 54 9.34 7.07 -2.99
N LEU A 55 8.81 6.05 -3.69
CA LEU A 55 7.37 5.77 -3.68
C LEU A 55 6.83 5.55 -2.25
N ASP A 56 7.69 5.07 -1.35
CA ASP A 56 7.35 4.86 0.06
C ASP A 56 6.94 6.16 0.78
N ASP A 57 7.50 7.31 0.37
CA ASP A 57 7.16 8.61 0.94
C ASP A 57 5.71 9.01 0.60
N LEU A 58 5.24 8.62 -0.59
CA LEU A 58 3.86 8.84 -1.03
C LEU A 58 2.88 8.02 -0.18
N VAL A 59 3.26 6.79 0.19
CA VAL A 59 2.48 5.92 1.07
C VAL A 59 2.45 6.50 2.48
N LYS A 60 3.62 6.84 3.04
CA LYS A 60 3.76 7.41 4.39
C LYS A 60 3.00 8.72 4.57
N SER A 61 2.98 9.54 3.53
CA SER A 61 2.32 10.84 3.54
C SER A 61 0.83 10.74 3.18
N GLY A 62 0.33 9.54 2.90
CA GLY A 62 -1.09 9.27 2.67
C GLY A 62 -1.61 9.70 1.29
N PHE A 63 -0.73 10.09 0.36
CA PHE A 63 -1.13 10.41 -1.02
C PHE A 63 -1.58 9.16 -1.78
N ILE A 64 -1.04 7.99 -1.42
CA ILE A 64 -1.51 6.68 -1.86
C ILE A 64 -1.72 5.76 -0.65
N LYS A 65 -2.79 4.96 -0.67
CA LYS A 65 -3.07 4.01 0.42
C LYS A 65 -2.08 2.86 0.50
N ARG A 66 -1.64 2.38 -0.67
CA ARG A 66 -0.65 1.32 -0.83
C ARG A 66 -0.04 1.41 -2.22
N LEU A 67 1.12 0.81 -2.41
CA LEU A 67 1.69 0.68 -3.75
C LEU A 67 0.82 -0.27 -4.59
N PRO A 68 0.48 0.11 -5.83
CA PRO A 68 -0.17 -0.81 -6.75
C PRO A 68 0.79 -1.98 -7.04
N THR A 69 0.22 -3.16 -7.25
CA THR A 69 1.00 -4.36 -7.56
C THR A 69 1.59 -4.19 -8.95
N PRO A 70 2.93 -4.18 -9.10
CA PRO A 70 3.54 -4.06 -10.41
C PRO A 70 3.28 -5.32 -11.25
N PRO A 71 3.23 -5.18 -12.59
CA PRO A 71 3.12 -6.33 -13.48
C PRO A 71 4.36 -7.24 -13.39
N PRO A 72 4.23 -8.54 -13.74
CA PRO A 72 5.33 -9.50 -13.63
C PRO A 72 6.53 -9.07 -14.47
N GLY A 73 7.73 -9.16 -13.88
CA GLY A 73 9.00 -8.76 -14.51
C GLY A 73 9.27 -7.26 -14.52
N LYS A 74 8.41 -6.44 -13.91
CA LYS A 74 8.59 -4.98 -13.83
C LYS A 74 8.39 -4.48 -12.41
N LYS A 75 8.89 -3.28 -12.14
CA LYS A 75 8.72 -2.58 -10.86
C LYS A 75 8.52 -1.09 -11.08
N TYR A 76 7.72 -0.47 -10.22
CA TYR A 76 7.58 0.99 -10.17
C TYR A 76 8.79 1.61 -9.47
N VAL A 77 9.46 2.54 -10.13
CA VAL A 77 10.62 3.27 -9.61
C VAL A 77 10.38 4.75 -9.75
N LEU A 78 10.68 5.51 -8.69
CA LEU A 78 10.68 6.96 -8.75
C LEU A 78 11.93 7.46 -9.46
N ASP A 79 11.76 8.26 -10.50
CA ASP A 79 12.85 9.03 -11.10
C ASP A 79 12.84 10.43 -10.51
N ALA A 80 13.74 10.66 -9.55
CA ALA A 80 13.91 11.94 -8.87
C ALA A 80 14.34 13.08 -9.83
N LYS A 81 14.91 12.77 -11.01
CA LYS A 81 15.25 13.81 -12.00
C LYS A 81 14.03 14.31 -12.75
N LYS A 82 13.02 13.45 -12.91
CA LYS A 82 11.78 13.75 -13.64
C LYS A 82 10.58 13.99 -12.72
N SER A 83 10.76 13.83 -11.41
CA SER A 83 9.70 13.78 -10.40
C SER A 83 8.51 12.93 -10.88
N ALA A 84 8.82 11.76 -11.43
CA ALA A 84 7.85 10.88 -12.07
C ALA A 84 8.15 9.41 -11.77
N VAL A 85 7.11 8.61 -11.63
CA VAL A 85 7.22 7.16 -11.52
C VAL A 85 7.35 6.56 -12.92
N GLN A 86 8.34 5.68 -13.05
CA GLN A 86 8.57 4.88 -14.24
C GLN A 86 8.42 3.40 -13.91
N LEU A 87 7.93 2.66 -14.89
CA LEU A 87 7.92 1.21 -14.85
C LEU A 87 9.23 0.73 -15.50
N VAL A 88 10.07 0.07 -14.73
CA VAL A 88 11.34 -0.49 -15.23
C VAL A 88 11.28 -2.00 -15.16
N ASP A 89 11.93 -2.68 -16.09
CA ASP A 89 12.14 -4.13 -16.01
C ASP A 89 13.04 -4.46 -14.81
N GLN A 90 12.71 -5.56 -14.12
CA GLN A 90 13.42 -6.05 -12.94
C GLN A 90 14.32 -7.22 -13.28
#